data_AF-A0AAV8AT28-F1
#
_entry.id   AF-A0AAV8AT28-F1
#
_cell.length_a   1.000
_cell.length_b   1.000
_cell.length_c   1.000
_cell.angle_alpha   90.00
_cell.angle_beta   90.00
_cell.angle_gamma   90.00
#
_symmetry.space_group_name_H-M   'P 1'
#
loop_
_entity.id
_entity.type
_entity.pdbx_description
1 polymer ?
#
loop_
_entity_poly.entity_id
_entity_poly.type
_entity_poly.pdbx_seq_one_letter_code
_entity_poly.pdbx_strand_id
1 'polypeptide(L)'
;MVNGNVLPDRSSDSNNDNKSMGWKELKEAVDEAKALATNRLFELHEAQEDNLILSKQLEDLQEQLKDEKYVTSSKLYILLEDRLRHINTELERFKGLVNSLQSEKGLLLQREKDLNAKSELSDNLKVSISKYECRIEELEHQIKDFVIERNELEMKLEDTLQDSGKKDFKDEIGVMASALTKEMEMLENQLNKYKAAASESSSLRDDAVSLKIKLGQKVDEHRTLSHRYTGQEIEIKSLKSLIEDLEKEKQVAQIMLDMYSQERFESSRTVEEMTESENRAIQQAEVLRNSLEENNLELRVKAAKEAEVACKLRLSTAEAGITDLRVQLDASERDIMELREAIKIKDAEGEAYISEIETIGQAYEDMQTQNQHLLQLVASRDDYNIKLVSDSVKMKQTHGSLLSEKQLLIKQLQQVSTSIEPCKSKITRGEEQMKASMAQANKTLSEKRHLALSLEKTMLELSNAEKELKWLRSFVGSSQKDYEQNQKRVSELRLELEQERIDRKKLEEELEEVRSELAELSLENEEATMKKLEEEVKECKAVLKCGVCFDRPKEVVITKCFHLFCSTCIQRNLELRHRKCPGCGTPFGQNDVREVKI
;
A
#
# COMPACT_ATOMS: atom_id res chain seq x y z
N MET A 1 65.36 17.41 59.27
CA MET A 1 66.58 18.08 59.77
C MET A 1 67.77 17.43 59.08
N VAL A 2 68.58 18.20 58.35
CA VAL A 2 69.95 17.80 57.98
C VAL A 2 70.86 18.52 58.97
N ASN A 3 71.40 17.79 59.95
CA ASN A 3 72.36 18.36 60.90
C ASN A 3 73.76 18.33 60.27
N GLY A 4 74.12 19.41 59.59
CA GLY A 4 75.49 19.70 59.20
C GLY A 4 76.17 20.60 60.23
N ASN A 5 76.48 20.06 61.42
CA ASN A 5 77.32 20.75 62.41
C ASN A 5 78.76 20.22 62.32
N VAL A 6 79.58 20.92 61.52
CA VAL A 6 81.03 20.90 61.67
C VAL A 6 81.37 21.84 62.82
N LEU A 7 82.10 21.35 63.83
CA LEU A 7 82.83 22.19 64.78
C LEU A 7 84.34 21.98 64.58
N PRO A 8 85.17 23.02 64.77
CA PRO A 8 86.50 23.07 64.21
C PRO A 8 87.57 22.46 65.11
N ASP A 9 88.64 22.04 64.46
CA ASP A 9 89.96 21.88 65.06
C ASP A 9 90.47 23.25 65.58
N ARG A 10 90.86 23.29 66.86
CA ARG A 10 91.77 24.31 67.39
C ARG A 10 92.71 23.69 68.42
N SER A 11 93.89 23.34 67.91
CA SER A 11 95.13 23.27 68.65
C SER A 11 95.29 24.40 69.70
N SER A 12 95.71 23.99 70.88
CA SER A 12 96.60 24.71 71.81
C SER A 12 96.99 26.15 71.47
N ASP A 13 96.67 27.08 72.36
CA ASP A 13 97.60 28.15 72.70
C ASP A 13 97.74 28.25 74.22
N SER A 14 98.98 28.15 74.69
CA SER A 14 99.34 28.14 76.10
C SER A 14 99.47 29.55 76.65
N ASN A 15 98.91 29.82 77.83
CA ASN A 15 99.54 30.78 78.74
C ASN A 15 99.24 30.47 80.22
N ASN A 16 100.12 29.62 80.76
CA ASN A 16 100.80 29.84 82.05
C ASN A 16 99.98 30.45 83.20
N ASP A 17 99.39 29.59 84.04
CA ASP A 17 99.37 29.88 85.48
C ASP A 17 99.77 28.61 86.25
N ASN A 18 101.04 28.59 86.65
CA ASN A 18 101.72 27.39 87.15
C ASN A 18 101.37 27.12 88.63
N LYS A 19 100.16 26.61 88.88
CA LYS A 19 99.79 25.96 90.14
C LYS A 19 99.80 24.46 89.93
N SER A 20 100.85 23.82 90.45
CA SER A 20 100.89 22.37 90.66
C SER A 20 99.65 21.96 91.46
N MET A 21 98.64 21.37 90.79
CA MET A 21 97.44 20.86 91.44
C MET A 21 97.83 20.02 92.65
N GLY A 22 97.18 20.29 93.79
CA GLY A 22 97.36 19.46 94.96
C GLY A 22 96.97 18.01 94.64
N TRP A 23 97.65 17.04 95.25
CA TRP A 23 97.34 15.61 95.07
C TRP A 23 95.86 15.27 95.33
N LYS A 24 95.16 16.14 96.07
CA LYS A 24 93.72 16.10 96.33
C LYS A 24 92.86 16.57 95.15
N GLU A 25 93.19 17.72 94.54
CA GLU A 25 92.48 18.26 93.37
C GLU A 25 92.63 17.33 92.16
N LEU A 26 93.84 16.78 91.97
CA LEU A 26 94.10 15.79 90.92
C LEU A 26 93.29 14.50 91.14
N LYS A 27 93.05 14.12 92.40
CA LYS A 27 92.25 12.95 92.75
C LYS A 27 90.74 13.21 92.56
N GLU A 28 90.26 14.38 92.97
CA GLU A 28 88.87 14.80 92.77
C GLU A 28 88.53 14.87 91.26
N ALA A 29 89.41 15.46 90.43
CA ALA A 29 89.25 15.47 88.97
C ALA A 29 89.30 14.06 88.34
N VAL A 30 90.11 13.14 88.87
CA VAL A 30 90.15 11.74 88.43
C VAL A 30 88.88 10.98 88.83
N ASP A 31 88.33 11.25 90.01
CA ASP A 31 87.12 10.58 90.49
C ASP A 31 85.84 11.17 89.82
N GLU A 32 85.83 12.46 89.47
CA GLU A 32 84.81 13.09 88.62
C GLU A 32 84.88 12.56 87.17
N ALA A 33 86.08 12.44 86.59
CA ALA A 33 86.26 11.84 85.28
C ALA A 33 85.82 10.36 85.24
N LYS A 34 86.01 9.59 86.33
CA LYS A 34 85.44 8.24 86.47
C LYS A 34 83.92 8.27 86.52
N ALA A 35 83.32 9.16 87.32
CA ALA A 35 81.87 9.27 87.43
C ALA A 35 81.22 9.66 86.10
N LEU A 36 81.83 10.60 85.37
CA LEU A 36 81.43 10.96 84.01
C LEU A 36 81.58 9.78 83.04
N ALA A 37 82.69 9.05 83.10
CA ALA A 37 82.91 7.86 82.28
C ALA A 37 81.92 6.73 82.58
N THR A 38 81.53 6.51 83.84
CA THR A 38 80.49 5.54 84.21
C THR A 38 79.12 5.96 83.74
N ASN A 39 78.75 7.25 83.84
CA ASN A 39 77.49 7.75 83.28
C ASN A 39 77.49 7.63 81.76
N ARG A 40 78.59 7.95 81.08
CA ARG A 40 78.72 7.81 79.62
C ARG A 40 78.67 6.35 79.15
N LEU A 41 79.20 5.42 79.95
CA LEU A 41 79.05 3.97 79.73
C LEU A 41 77.60 3.51 79.92
N PHE A 42 76.88 4.06 80.91
CA PHE A 42 75.47 3.76 81.14
C PHE A 42 74.59 4.28 79.98
N GLU A 43 74.75 5.56 79.59
CA GLU A 43 74.07 6.14 78.41
C GLU A 43 74.38 5.36 77.12
N LEU A 44 75.63 4.89 76.95
CA LEU A 44 76.02 4.05 75.82
C LEU A 44 75.32 2.67 75.86
N HIS A 45 75.16 2.09 77.04
CA HIS A 45 74.47 0.81 77.21
C HIS A 45 72.96 0.94 76.92
N GLU A 46 72.30 1.96 77.46
CA GLU A 46 70.89 2.25 77.14
C GLU A 46 70.70 2.48 75.63
N ALA A 47 71.56 3.29 75.01
CA ALA A 47 71.53 3.52 73.57
C ALA A 47 71.82 2.26 72.74
N GLN A 48 72.64 1.33 73.22
CA GLN A 48 72.85 0.02 72.58
C GLN A 48 71.64 -0.89 72.70
N GLU A 49 70.95 -0.87 73.85
CA GLU A 49 69.76 -1.66 74.12
C GLU A 49 68.56 -1.16 73.28
N ASP A 50 68.34 0.16 73.21
CA ASP A 50 67.38 0.78 72.30
C ASP A 50 67.65 0.44 70.82
N ASN A 51 68.93 0.48 70.41
CA ASN A 51 69.32 0.16 69.03
C ASN A 51 69.13 -1.33 68.71
N LEU A 52 69.34 -2.21 69.68
CA LEU A 52 69.03 -3.64 69.57
C LEU A 52 67.52 -3.89 69.42
N ILE A 53 66.69 -3.19 70.20
CA ILE A 53 65.22 -3.24 70.10
C ILE A 53 64.76 -2.75 68.72
N LEU A 54 65.24 -1.60 68.26
CA LEU A 54 64.92 -1.03 66.95
C LEU A 54 65.40 -1.92 65.80
N SER A 55 66.59 -2.50 65.90
CA SER A 55 67.13 -3.45 64.91
C SER A 55 66.27 -4.70 64.79
N LYS A 56 65.82 -5.24 65.92
CA LYS A 56 64.93 -6.41 65.96
C LYS A 56 63.54 -6.10 65.39
N GLN A 57 62.97 -4.94 65.72
CA GLN A 57 61.73 -4.47 65.09
C GLN A 57 61.89 -4.28 63.56
N LEU A 58 63.07 -3.88 63.10
CA LEU A 58 63.40 -3.78 61.68
C LEU A 58 63.51 -5.16 61.01
N GLU A 59 64.10 -6.15 61.66
CA GLU A 59 64.13 -7.54 61.18
C GLU A 59 62.72 -8.14 61.11
N ASP A 60 61.92 -8.00 62.17
CA ASP A 60 60.52 -8.47 62.21
C ASP A 60 59.68 -7.85 61.08
N LEU A 61 59.85 -6.55 60.81
CA LEU A 61 59.19 -5.85 59.69
C LEU A 61 59.72 -6.29 58.32
N GLN A 62 61.01 -6.58 58.19
CA GLN A 62 61.58 -7.11 56.95
C GLN A 62 61.12 -8.55 56.66
N GLU A 63 60.96 -9.38 57.69
CA GLU A 63 60.44 -10.74 57.53
C GLU A 63 58.95 -10.72 57.16
N GLN A 64 58.16 -9.86 57.81
CA GLN A 64 56.77 -9.58 57.41
C GLN A 64 56.65 -9.08 55.96
N LEU A 65 57.54 -8.19 55.50
CA LEU A 65 57.54 -7.70 54.11
C LEU A 65 58.01 -8.75 53.08
N LYS A 66 58.72 -9.81 53.51
CA LYS A 66 59.11 -10.94 52.66
C LYS A 66 58.00 -12.00 52.55
N ASP A 67 57.07 -12.06 53.50
CA ASP A 67 55.90 -12.94 53.40
C ASP A 67 54.86 -12.35 52.43
N GLU A 68 54.78 -12.93 51.23
CA GLU A 68 53.76 -12.59 50.24
C GLU A 68 52.33 -12.68 50.81
N LYS A 69 52.04 -13.57 51.76
CA LYS A 69 50.71 -13.67 52.39
C LYS A 69 50.40 -12.48 53.29
N TYR A 70 51.39 -11.97 54.02
CA TYR A 70 51.24 -10.76 54.82
C TYR A 70 51.05 -9.53 53.91
N VAL A 71 51.84 -9.41 52.84
CA VAL A 71 51.71 -8.32 51.86
C VAL A 71 50.33 -8.35 51.18
N THR A 72 49.87 -9.51 50.70
CA THR A 72 48.58 -9.64 50.00
C THR A 72 47.37 -9.51 50.92
N SER A 73 47.46 -9.92 52.18
CA SER A 73 46.41 -9.68 53.19
C SER A 73 46.45 -8.27 53.80
N SER A 74 47.45 -7.44 53.48
CA SER A 74 47.53 -6.07 53.96
C SER A 74 46.38 -5.22 53.42
N LYS A 75 45.85 -4.32 54.26
CA LYS A 75 44.73 -3.42 53.88
C LYS A 75 45.03 -2.57 52.64
N LEU A 76 46.29 -2.18 52.44
CA LEU A 76 46.71 -1.39 51.28
C LEU A 76 46.69 -2.21 49.99
N TYR A 77 47.12 -3.47 50.04
CA TYR A 77 47.06 -4.37 48.89
C TYR A 77 45.62 -4.68 48.50
N ILE A 78 44.76 -5.06 49.46
CA ILE A 78 43.35 -5.36 49.21
C ILE A 78 42.62 -4.16 48.58
N LEU A 79 42.85 -2.93 49.08
CA LEU A 79 42.27 -1.72 48.50
C LEU A 79 42.73 -1.46 47.05
N LEU A 80 44.01 -1.76 46.75
CA LEU A 80 44.56 -1.68 45.40
C LEU A 80 43.96 -2.74 44.49
N GLU A 81 43.85 -3.98 44.96
CA GLU A 81 43.29 -5.11 44.21
C GLU A 81 41.80 -4.90 43.90
N ASP A 82 41.00 -4.46 44.87
CA ASP A 82 39.59 -4.12 44.68
C ASP A 82 39.42 -3.00 43.64
N ARG A 83 40.29 -1.98 43.68
CA ARG A 83 40.28 -0.89 42.70
C ARG A 83 40.69 -1.36 41.30
N LEU A 84 41.66 -2.27 41.20
CA LEU A 84 42.09 -2.90 39.95
C LEU A 84 40.98 -3.80 39.37
N ARG A 85 40.31 -4.58 40.22
CA ARG A 85 39.14 -5.41 39.88
C ARG A 85 37.96 -4.56 39.38
N HIS A 86 37.71 -3.43 40.03
CA HIS A 86 36.69 -2.47 39.59
C HIS A 86 37.02 -1.88 38.21
N ILE A 87 38.24 -1.37 38.00
CA ILE A 87 38.68 -0.82 36.71
C ILE A 87 38.60 -1.89 35.60
N ASN A 88 39.02 -3.13 35.86
CA ASN A 88 38.89 -4.23 34.91
C ASN A 88 37.42 -4.53 34.55
N THR A 89 36.52 -4.45 35.52
CA THR A 89 35.07 -4.66 35.29
C THR A 89 34.49 -3.54 34.43
N GLU A 90 34.90 -2.29 34.64
CA GLU A 90 34.52 -1.17 33.77
C GLU A 90 35.11 -1.32 32.36
N LEU A 91 36.37 -1.76 32.23
CA LEU A 91 37.04 -2.01 30.96
C LEU A 91 36.30 -3.05 30.11
N GLU A 92 35.89 -4.18 30.71
CA GLU A 92 35.10 -5.20 30.00
C GLU A 92 33.70 -4.70 29.63
N ARG A 93 33.06 -3.89 30.49
CA ARG A 93 31.80 -3.21 30.14
C ARG A 93 31.98 -2.28 28.94
N PHE A 94 33.06 -1.48 28.89
CA PHE A 94 33.34 -0.60 27.76
C PHE A 94 33.67 -1.37 26.48
N LYS A 95 34.45 -2.46 26.55
CA LYS A 95 34.67 -3.37 25.41
C LYS A 95 33.36 -3.95 24.88
N GLY A 96 32.46 -4.40 25.77
CA GLY A 96 31.14 -4.88 25.39
C GLY A 96 30.31 -3.83 24.64
N LEU A 97 30.32 -2.59 25.13
CA LEU A 97 29.65 -1.46 24.47
C LEU A 97 30.26 -1.13 23.10
N VAL A 98 31.59 -1.09 22.99
CA VAL A 98 32.30 -0.86 21.71
C VAL A 98 31.95 -1.95 20.71
N ASN A 99 31.95 -3.22 21.11
CA ASN A 99 31.58 -4.34 20.24
C ASN A 99 30.11 -4.24 19.77
N SER A 100 29.19 -3.84 20.65
CA SER A 100 27.78 -3.60 20.29
C SER A 100 27.67 -2.50 19.22
N LEU A 101 28.25 -1.32 19.50
CA LEU A 101 28.26 -0.17 18.58
C LEU A 101 28.94 -0.49 17.24
N GLN A 102 29.97 -1.33 17.24
CA GLN A 102 30.66 -1.76 16.03
C GLN A 102 29.79 -2.71 15.18
N SER A 103 28.98 -3.56 15.82
CA SER A 103 27.97 -4.38 15.14
C SER A 103 26.82 -3.53 14.57
N GLU A 104 26.32 -2.55 15.34
CA GLU A 104 25.28 -1.61 14.91
C GLU A 104 25.75 -0.76 13.72
N LYS A 105 27.00 -0.27 13.75
CA LYS A 105 27.63 0.41 12.61
C LYS A 105 27.64 -0.45 11.36
N GLY A 106 27.93 -1.76 11.48
CA GLY A 106 27.88 -2.70 10.36
C GLY A 106 26.48 -2.86 9.77
N LEU A 107 25.46 -2.98 10.63
CA LEU A 107 24.05 -3.05 10.22
C LEU A 107 23.56 -1.75 9.56
N LEU A 108 23.97 -0.59 10.09
CA LEU A 108 23.65 0.72 9.52
C LEU A 108 24.29 0.91 8.14
N LEU A 109 25.57 0.55 7.97
CA LEU A 109 26.26 0.58 6.68
C LEU A 109 25.61 -0.35 5.65
N GLN A 110 25.12 -1.53 6.05
CA GLN A 110 24.39 -2.39 5.13
C GLN A 110 23.04 -1.78 4.74
N ARG A 111 22.30 -1.22 5.71
CA ARG A 111 21.02 -0.54 5.46
C ARG A 111 21.17 0.69 4.56
N GLU A 112 22.26 1.43 4.70
CA GLU A 112 22.62 2.56 3.83
C GLU A 112 22.86 2.10 2.39
N LYS A 113 23.64 1.03 2.18
CA LYS A 113 23.83 0.42 0.84
C LYS A 113 22.51 -0.06 0.22
N ASP A 114 21.67 -0.73 1.01
CA ASP A 114 20.36 -1.21 0.56
C ASP A 114 19.42 -0.06 0.18
N LEU A 115 19.53 1.11 0.85
CA LEU A 115 18.78 2.32 0.52
C LEU A 115 19.33 3.02 -0.73
N ASN A 116 20.64 3.11 -0.88
CA ASN A 116 21.27 3.69 -2.09
C ASN A 116 20.92 2.88 -3.34
N ALA A 117 21.02 1.55 -3.29
CA ALA A 117 20.60 0.67 -4.39
C ALA A 117 19.09 0.83 -4.74
N LYS A 118 18.23 1.07 -3.73
CA LYS A 118 16.81 1.39 -3.97
C LYS A 118 16.61 2.77 -4.58
N SER A 119 17.45 3.76 -4.25
CA SER A 119 17.43 5.08 -4.88
C SER A 119 17.80 4.97 -6.36
N GLU A 120 18.90 4.28 -6.68
CA GLU A 120 19.34 4.05 -8.08
C GLU A 120 18.26 3.34 -8.90
N LEU A 121 17.58 2.33 -8.35
CA LEU A 121 16.44 1.69 -8.99
C LEU A 121 15.26 2.65 -9.18
N SER A 122 14.96 3.49 -8.20
CA SER A 122 13.90 4.52 -8.28
C SER A 122 14.20 5.55 -9.37
N ASP A 123 15.45 6.00 -9.50
CA ASP A 123 15.85 6.97 -10.53
C ASP A 123 15.84 6.35 -11.94
N ASN A 124 16.24 5.09 -12.08
CA ASN A 124 16.07 4.33 -13.33
C ASN A 124 14.58 4.15 -13.71
N LEU A 125 13.70 3.95 -12.73
CA LEU A 125 12.25 3.91 -12.97
C LEU A 125 11.69 5.27 -13.40
N LYS A 126 12.12 6.39 -12.79
CA LYS A 126 11.74 7.75 -13.23
C LYS A 126 12.15 8.02 -14.68
N VAL A 127 13.38 7.66 -15.06
CA VAL A 127 13.86 7.80 -16.46
C VAL A 127 13.02 6.95 -17.42
N SER A 128 12.56 5.77 -16.98
CA SER A 128 11.69 4.90 -17.78
C SER A 128 10.28 5.48 -17.90
N ILE A 129 9.71 6.01 -16.82
CA ILE A 129 8.41 6.69 -16.81
C ILE A 129 8.42 7.90 -17.75
N SER A 130 9.43 8.77 -17.65
CA SER A 130 9.56 9.95 -18.53
C SER A 130 9.65 9.59 -20.03
N LYS A 131 10.27 8.46 -20.38
CA LYS A 131 10.25 7.94 -21.77
C LYS A 131 8.86 7.50 -22.21
N TYR A 132 8.08 6.87 -21.33
CA TYR A 132 6.70 6.49 -21.64
C TYR A 132 5.76 7.70 -21.69
N GLU A 133 5.94 8.70 -20.83
CA GLU A 133 5.20 9.97 -20.86
C GLU A 133 5.43 10.70 -22.19
N CYS A 134 6.69 10.89 -22.60
CA CYS A 134 7.02 11.48 -23.89
C CYS A 134 6.43 10.68 -25.08
N ARG A 135 6.43 9.34 -25.00
CA ARG A 135 5.80 8.49 -26.03
C ARG A 135 4.28 8.60 -26.04
N ILE A 136 3.63 8.85 -24.90
CA ILE A 136 2.19 9.12 -24.83
C ILE A 136 1.90 10.47 -25.48
N GLU A 137 2.66 11.53 -25.17
CA GLU A 137 2.52 12.85 -25.80
C GLU A 137 2.68 12.79 -27.34
N GLU A 138 3.66 12.04 -27.84
CA GLU A 138 3.82 11.77 -29.29
C GLU A 138 2.58 11.12 -29.91
N LEU A 139 2.02 10.10 -29.25
CA LEU A 139 0.84 9.37 -29.73
C LEU A 139 -0.43 10.22 -29.66
N GLU A 140 -0.59 11.05 -28.61
CA GLU A 140 -1.67 12.01 -28.50
C GLU A 140 -1.61 13.08 -29.59
N HIS A 141 -0.41 13.51 -29.99
CA HIS A 141 -0.24 14.42 -31.11
C HIS A 141 -0.67 13.76 -32.43
N GLN A 142 -0.21 12.53 -32.70
CA GLN A 142 -0.62 11.77 -33.89
C GLN A 142 -2.14 11.55 -33.96
N ILE A 143 -2.79 11.29 -32.82
CA ILE A 143 -4.25 11.17 -32.75
C ILE A 143 -4.93 12.50 -33.11
N LYS A 144 -4.41 13.65 -32.65
CA LYS A 144 -4.94 14.97 -33.02
C LYS A 144 -4.79 15.23 -34.52
N ASP A 145 -3.64 14.87 -35.11
CA ASP A 145 -3.38 15.05 -36.53
C ASP A 145 -4.35 14.20 -37.38
N PHE A 146 -4.56 12.92 -37.03
CA PHE A 146 -5.55 12.07 -37.71
C PHE A 146 -7.00 12.56 -37.54
N VAL A 147 -7.33 13.21 -36.42
CA VAL A 147 -8.66 13.84 -36.24
C VAL A 147 -8.81 15.05 -37.14
N ILE A 148 -7.77 15.87 -37.33
CA ILE A 148 -7.77 17.00 -38.27
C ILE A 148 -7.93 16.48 -39.71
N GLU A 149 -7.11 15.51 -40.13
CA GLU A 149 -7.17 14.89 -41.46
C GLU A 149 -8.56 14.30 -41.75
N ARG A 150 -9.15 13.57 -40.79
CA ARG A 150 -10.51 13.05 -40.89
C ARG A 150 -11.53 14.17 -41.10
N ASN A 151 -11.46 15.24 -40.31
CA ASN A 151 -12.41 16.37 -40.43
C ASN A 151 -12.26 17.10 -41.78
N GLU A 152 -11.05 17.21 -42.31
CA GLU A 152 -10.83 17.77 -43.66
C GLU A 152 -11.42 16.87 -44.75
N LEU A 153 -11.28 15.55 -44.63
CA LEU A 153 -11.88 14.59 -45.58
C LEU A 153 -13.41 14.58 -45.49
N GLU A 154 -13.96 14.71 -44.28
CA GLU A 154 -15.40 14.81 -44.02
C GLU A 154 -15.98 16.11 -44.62
N MET A 155 -15.29 17.25 -44.47
CA MET A 155 -15.65 18.51 -45.12
C MET A 155 -15.58 18.41 -46.66
N LYS A 156 -14.51 17.83 -47.23
CA LYS A 156 -14.41 17.59 -48.69
C LYS A 156 -15.51 16.66 -49.20
N LEU A 157 -15.93 15.67 -48.40
CA LEU A 157 -17.06 14.81 -48.73
C LEU A 157 -18.39 15.58 -48.69
N GLU A 158 -18.60 16.45 -47.70
CA GLU A 158 -19.80 17.28 -47.63
C GLU A 158 -19.88 18.30 -48.76
N ASP A 159 -18.76 18.95 -49.10
CA ASP A 159 -18.63 19.82 -50.28
C ASP A 159 -18.98 19.07 -51.57
N THR A 160 -18.37 17.89 -51.81
CA THR A 160 -18.70 17.08 -53.01
C THR A 160 -20.14 16.59 -53.03
N LEU A 161 -20.77 16.33 -51.88
CA LEU A 161 -22.19 15.99 -51.76
C LEU A 161 -23.13 17.19 -51.91
N GLN A 162 -22.62 18.41 -51.86
CA GLN A 162 -23.36 19.65 -52.10
C GLN A 162 -23.20 20.11 -53.56
N ASP A 163 -22.00 19.99 -54.12
CA ASP A 163 -21.68 20.25 -55.53
C ASP A 163 -22.24 19.16 -56.46
N SER A 164 -22.34 17.91 -56.02
CA SER A 164 -23.11 16.87 -56.72
C SER A 164 -24.59 17.20 -56.62
N GLY A 165 -25.13 17.88 -57.64
CA GLY A 165 -26.47 18.46 -57.66
C GLY A 165 -27.59 17.49 -57.22
N LYS A 166 -27.96 17.55 -55.93
CA LYS A 166 -29.12 16.83 -55.34
C LYS A 166 -30.47 17.23 -55.95
N LYS A 167 -30.48 18.26 -56.79
CA LYS A 167 -31.63 18.72 -57.56
C LYS A 167 -31.69 17.98 -58.90
N ASP A 168 -30.62 18.05 -59.68
CA ASP A 168 -30.57 17.51 -61.04
C ASP A 168 -30.72 15.98 -61.06
N PHE A 169 -30.01 15.24 -60.18
CA PHE A 169 -30.17 13.78 -60.07
C PHE A 169 -31.59 13.35 -59.70
N LYS A 170 -32.31 14.15 -58.90
CA LYS A 170 -33.69 13.84 -58.50
C LYS A 170 -34.68 14.13 -59.62
N ASP A 171 -34.47 15.23 -60.33
CA ASP A 171 -35.29 15.63 -61.46
C ASP A 171 -35.06 14.69 -62.66
N GLU A 172 -33.83 14.22 -62.91
CA GLU A 172 -33.49 13.19 -63.91
C GLU A 172 -34.12 11.83 -63.59
N ILE A 173 -34.07 11.36 -62.34
CA ILE A 173 -34.78 10.14 -61.92
C ILE A 173 -36.30 10.30 -62.09
N GLY A 174 -36.85 11.50 -61.82
CA GLY A 174 -38.24 11.82 -62.09
C GLY A 174 -38.61 11.74 -63.57
N VAL A 175 -37.77 12.30 -64.44
CA VAL A 175 -37.93 12.22 -65.90
C VAL A 175 -37.85 10.78 -66.39
N MET A 176 -36.84 10.00 -65.97
CA MET A 176 -36.68 8.59 -66.35
C MET A 176 -37.87 7.73 -65.88
N ALA A 177 -38.35 7.92 -64.65
CA ALA A 177 -39.53 7.21 -64.15
C ALA A 177 -40.80 7.58 -64.94
N SER A 178 -40.95 8.84 -65.33
CA SER A 178 -42.07 9.29 -66.17
C SER A 178 -42.01 8.72 -67.59
N ALA A 179 -40.80 8.58 -68.16
CA ALA A 179 -40.58 7.97 -69.47
C ALA A 179 -40.92 6.48 -69.45
N LEU A 180 -40.38 5.73 -68.49
CA LEU A 180 -40.68 4.31 -68.26
C LEU A 180 -42.18 4.05 -68.09
N THR A 181 -42.88 4.88 -67.30
CA THR A 181 -44.33 4.76 -67.13
C THR A 181 -45.08 4.91 -68.45
N LYS A 182 -44.64 5.86 -69.29
CA LYS A 182 -45.24 6.15 -70.60
C LYS A 182 -44.94 5.08 -71.65
N GLU A 183 -43.75 4.47 -71.59
CA GLU A 183 -43.40 3.29 -72.40
C GLU A 183 -44.22 2.07 -71.99
N MET A 184 -44.42 1.84 -70.68
CA MET A 184 -45.30 0.78 -70.19
C MET A 184 -46.75 0.98 -70.68
N GLU A 185 -47.30 2.20 -70.59
CA GLU A 185 -48.61 2.52 -71.17
C GLU A 185 -48.65 2.29 -72.69
N MET A 186 -47.59 2.63 -73.43
CA MET A 186 -47.52 2.39 -74.87
C MET A 186 -47.47 0.89 -75.21
N LEU A 187 -46.68 0.10 -74.48
CA LEU A 187 -46.58 -1.35 -74.64
C LEU A 187 -47.89 -2.06 -74.28
N GLU A 188 -48.57 -1.62 -73.21
CA GLU A 188 -49.88 -2.15 -72.83
C GLU A 188 -50.96 -1.83 -73.88
N ASN A 189 -50.94 -0.61 -74.44
CA ASN A 189 -51.79 -0.24 -75.57
C ASN A 189 -51.49 -1.05 -76.85
N GLN A 190 -50.21 -1.33 -77.14
CA GLN A 190 -49.83 -2.22 -78.25
C GLN A 190 -50.30 -3.66 -78.01
N LEU A 191 -50.10 -4.20 -76.80
CA LEU A 191 -50.57 -5.53 -76.42
C LEU A 191 -52.09 -5.66 -76.56
N ASN A 192 -52.85 -4.63 -76.18
CA ASN A 192 -54.30 -4.61 -76.33
C ASN A 192 -54.74 -4.52 -77.81
N LYS A 193 -54.01 -3.78 -78.66
CA LYS A 193 -54.22 -3.81 -80.12
C LYS A 193 -53.95 -5.20 -80.71
N TYR A 194 -52.86 -5.86 -80.31
CA TYR A 194 -52.56 -7.22 -80.79
C TYR A 194 -53.59 -8.25 -80.32
N LYS A 195 -54.11 -8.13 -79.08
CA LYS A 195 -55.23 -8.96 -78.61
C LYS A 195 -56.50 -8.77 -79.46
N ALA A 196 -56.84 -7.53 -79.81
CA ALA A 196 -57.99 -7.24 -80.67
C ALA A 196 -57.80 -7.82 -82.08
N ALA A 197 -56.63 -7.64 -82.69
CA ALA A 197 -56.32 -8.23 -84.00
C ALA A 197 -56.32 -9.78 -83.97
N ALA A 198 -55.89 -10.39 -82.86
CA ALA A 198 -55.97 -11.84 -82.67
C ALA A 198 -57.41 -12.35 -82.51
N SER A 199 -58.30 -11.61 -81.84
CA SER A 199 -59.72 -11.97 -81.75
C SER A 199 -60.44 -11.78 -83.09
N GLU A 200 -60.12 -10.73 -83.85
CA GLU A 200 -60.62 -10.54 -85.22
C GLU A 200 -60.13 -11.65 -86.16
N SER A 201 -58.84 -12.01 -86.12
CA SER A 201 -58.28 -13.12 -86.89
C SER A 201 -58.93 -14.48 -86.54
N SER A 202 -59.35 -14.65 -85.28
CA SER A 202 -60.09 -15.84 -84.84
C SER A 202 -61.52 -15.84 -85.39
N SER A 203 -62.24 -14.71 -85.33
CA SER A 203 -63.56 -14.57 -85.96
C SER A 203 -63.53 -14.83 -87.46
N LEU A 204 -62.55 -14.24 -88.18
CA LEU A 204 -62.36 -14.46 -89.61
C LEU A 204 -62.01 -15.90 -89.95
N ARG A 205 -61.34 -16.62 -89.04
CA ARG A 205 -61.06 -18.06 -89.20
C ARG A 205 -62.33 -18.90 -89.05
N ASP A 206 -63.18 -18.58 -88.08
CA ASP A 206 -64.47 -19.26 -87.89
C ASP A 206 -65.42 -19.00 -89.06
N ASP A 207 -65.46 -17.76 -89.57
CA ASP A 207 -66.16 -17.40 -90.81
C ASP A 207 -65.61 -18.14 -92.03
N ALA A 208 -64.29 -18.26 -92.17
CA ALA A 208 -63.66 -19.04 -93.23
C ALA A 208 -63.99 -20.54 -93.15
N VAL A 209 -64.09 -21.11 -91.94
CA VAL A 209 -64.56 -22.50 -91.73
C VAL A 209 -66.04 -22.64 -92.12
N SER A 210 -66.89 -21.70 -91.71
CA SER A 210 -68.31 -21.64 -92.09
C SER A 210 -68.51 -21.54 -93.61
N LEU A 211 -67.73 -20.68 -94.28
CA LEU A 211 -67.70 -20.57 -95.74
C LEU A 211 -67.17 -21.84 -96.41
N LYS A 212 -66.16 -22.50 -95.85
CA LYS A 212 -65.64 -23.77 -96.36
C LYS A 212 -66.67 -24.91 -96.26
N ILE A 213 -67.48 -24.95 -95.21
CA ILE A 213 -68.60 -25.89 -95.07
C ILE A 213 -69.67 -25.61 -96.14
N LYS A 214 -70.08 -24.34 -96.31
CA LYS A 214 -71.04 -23.93 -97.36
C LYS A 214 -70.50 -24.23 -98.77
N LEU A 215 -69.21 -24.04 -99.01
CA LEU A 215 -68.56 -24.38 -100.27
C LEU A 215 -68.57 -25.90 -100.50
N GLY A 216 -68.29 -26.70 -99.47
CA GLY A 216 -68.41 -28.16 -99.53
C GLY A 216 -69.82 -28.61 -99.95
N GLN A 217 -70.85 -28.06 -99.30
CA GLN A 217 -72.26 -28.29 -99.67
C GLN A 217 -72.53 -27.92 -101.13
N LYS A 218 -72.02 -26.77 -101.62
CA LYS A 218 -72.16 -26.36 -103.03
C LYS A 218 -71.37 -27.21 -104.01
N VAL A 219 -70.23 -27.77 -103.61
CA VAL A 219 -69.47 -28.74 -104.41
C VAL A 219 -70.20 -30.07 -104.49
N ASP A 220 -70.88 -30.52 -103.43
CA ASP A 220 -71.68 -31.74 -103.45
C ASP A 220 -73.00 -31.56 -104.23
N GLU A 221 -73.64 -30.38 -104.14
CA GLU A 221 -74.73 -29.98 -105.06
C GLU A 221 -74.24 -29.99 -106.52
N HIS A 222 -73.08 -29.40 -106.82
CA HIS A 222 -72.51 -29.43 -108.16
C HIS A 222 -72.17 -30.87 -108.61
N ARG A 223 -71.66 -31.73 -107.72
CA ARG A 223 -71.34 -33.13 -108.03
C ARG A 223 -72.61 -33.93 -108.34
N THR A 224 -73.69 -33.73 -107.59
CA THR A 224 -74.99 -34.36 -107.87
C THR A 224 -75.62 -33.83 -109.15
N LEU A 225 -75.55 -32.52 -109.42
CA LEU A 225 -75.96 -31.93 -110.71
C LEU A 225 -75.15 -32.48 -111.89
N SER A 226 -73.82 -32.58 -111.75
CA SER A 226 -72.91 -33.13 -112.74
C SER A 226 -73.16 -34.64 -112.97
N HIS A 227 -73.54 -35.39 -111.94
CA HIS A 227 -73.95 -36.78 -112.08
C HIS A 227 -75.27 -36.93 -112.87
N ARG A 228 -76.24 -36.01 -112.66
CA ARG A 228 -77.44 -35.95 -113.54
C ARG A 228 -77.09 -35.56 -114.97
N TYR A 229 -76.21 -34.59 -115.17
CA TYR A 229 -75.75 -34.17 -116.49
C TYR A 229 -75.01 -35.28 -117.24
N THR A 230 -74.16 -36.05 -116.57
CA THR A 230 -73.49 -37.21 -117.18
C THR A 230 -74.46 -38.37 -117.45
N GLY A 231 -75.48 -38.56 -116.61
CA GLY A 231 -76.62 -39.43 -116.93
C GLY A 231 -77.36 -38.99 -118.21
N GLN A 232 -77.67 -37.71 -118.34
CA GLN A 232 -78.26 -37.12 -119.54
C GLN A 232 -77.31 -37.17 -120.76
N GLU A 233 -75.99 -37.09 -120.55
CA GLU A 233 -75.00 -37.23 -121.62
C GLU A 233 -74.92 -38.67 -122.13
N ILE A 234 -75.08 -39.67 -121.25
CA ILE A 234 -75.22 -41.09 -121.63
C ILE A 234 -76.52 -41.30 -122.41
N GLU A 235 -77.62 -40.69 -121.96
CA GLU A 235 -78.92 -40.71 -122.67
C GLU A 235 -78.81 -40.06 -124.05
N ILE A 236 -78.15 -38.90 -124.17
CA ILE A 236 -77.83 -38.23 -125.44
C ILE A 236 -76.90 -39.09 -126.31
N LYS A 237 -75.93 -39.81 -125.75
CA LYS A 237 -75.08 -40.73 -126.51
C LYS A 237 -75.86 -41.93 -127.04
N SER A 238 -76.82 -42.47 -126.28
CA SER A 238 -77.71 -43.53 -126.76
C SER A 238 -78.68 -43.04 -127.84
N LEU A 239 -79.20 -41.81 -127.71
CA LEU A 239 -80.00 -41.16 -128.76
C LEU A 239 -79.17 -40.86 -130.00
N LYS A 240 -77.88 -40.51 -129.84
CA LYS A 240 -76.95 -40.34 -130.97
C LYS A 240 -76.62 -41.65 -131.67
N SER A 241 -76.41 -42.76 -130.96
CA SER A 241 -76.22 -44.06 -131.62
C SER A 241 -77.50 -44.49 -132.37
N LEU A 242 -78.68 -44.21 -131.81
CA LEU A 242 -79.96 -44.44 -132.49
C LEU A 242 -80.10 -43.59 -133.77
N ILE A 243 -79.63 -42.33 -133.75
CA ILE A 243 -79.56 -41.48 -134.96
C ILE A 243 -78.53 -42.04 -135.95
N GLU A 244 -77.37 -42.50 -135.50
CA GLU A 244 -76.31 -43.04 -136.36
C GLU A 244 -76.73 -44.36 -137.03
N ASP A 245 -77.56 -45.17 -136.37
CA ASP A 245 -78.16 -46.37 -136.97
C ASP A 245 -79.30 -46.01 -137.94
N LEU A 246 -80.13 -45.00 -137.65
CA LEU A 246 -81.11 -44.45 -138.60
C LEU A 246 -80.44 -43.75 -139.81
N GLU A 247 -79.26 -43.17 -139.64
CA GLU A 247 -78.47 -42.60 -140.74
C GLU A 247 -77.77 -43.67 -141.59
N LYS A 248 -77.43 -44.83 -141.03
CA LYS A 248 -77.03 -46.01 -141.82
C LYS A 248 -78.21 -46.56 -142.63
N GLU A 249 -79.42 -46.63 -142.07
CA GLU A 249 -80.62 -46.97 -142.84
C GLU A 249 -80.88 -45.96 -143.97
N LYS A 250 -80.65 -44.66 -143.73
CA LYS A 250 -80.72 -43.60 -144.75
C LYS A 250 -79.65 -43.70 -145.83
N GLN A 251 -78.41 -44.06 -145.49
CA GLN A 251 -77.34 -44.27 -146.49
C GLN A 251 -77.59 -45.51 -147.37
N VAL A 252 -78.21 -46.56 -146.83
CA VAL A 252 -78.71 -47.70 -147.61
C VAL A 252 -79.83 -47.31 -148.58
N ALA A 253 -80.65 -46.29 -148.24
CA ALA A 253 -81.66 -45.74 -149.14
C ALA A 253 -81.10 -44.78 -150.22
N GLN A 254 -79.97 -44.10 -149.97
CA GLN A 254 -79.37 -43.16 -150.94
C GLN A 254 -78.56 -43.87 -152.04
N ILE A 255 -78.01 -45.06 -151.76
CA ILE A 255 -77.23 -45.86 -152.74
C ILE A 255 -78.12 -46.48 -153.84
N MET A 256 -79.45 -46.47 -153.68
CA MET A 256 -80.40 -47.05 -154.64
C MET A 256 -80.93 -46.05 -155.69
N LEU A 257 -80.34 -44.84 -155.82
CA LEU A 257 -80.86 -43.77 -156.69
C LEU A 257 -79.87 -43.16 -157.71
N ASP A 258 -78.59 -43.60 -157.72
CA ASP A 258 -77.56 -43.12 -158.67
C ASP A 258 -77.06 -44.23 -159.62
N MET A 259 -77.98 -45.02 -160.18
CA MET A 259 -77.73 -45.91 -161.32
C MET A 259 -78.90 -45.84 -162.34
N TYR A 260 -78.59 -45.35 -163.55
CA TYR A 260 -79.47 -44.94 -164.68
C TYR A 260 -80.08 -43.53 -164.55
N SER A 261 -79.86 -42.58 -165.48
CA SER A 261 -79.33 -42.59 -166.87
C SER A 261 -78.32 -41.43 -167.11
N GLN A 262 -77.28 -41.46 -167.97
CA GLN A 262 -77.22 -41.62 -169.45
C GLN A 262 -78.14 -40.60 -170.19
N GLU A 263 -77.75 -39.85 -171.25
CA GLU A 263 -76.78 -40.00 -172.37
C GLU A 263 -76.20 -38.62 -172.87
N ARG A 264 -74.91 -38.48 -173.25
CA ARG A 264 -74.23 -38.49 -174.61
C ARG A 264 -74.08 -37.16 -175.40
N PHE A 265 -72.85 -36.63 -175.60
CA PHE A 265 -71.89 -36.70 -176.77
C PHE A 265 -72.21 -35.77 -177.97
N GLU A 266 -71.41 -34.72 -178.29
CA GLU A 266 -70.30 -34.63 -179.30
C GLU A 266 -70.75 -34.37 -180.78
N SER A 267 -69.99 -33.90 -181.80
CA SER A 267 -68.59 -33.47 -182.06
C SER A 267 -68.56 -32.62 -183.38
N SER A 268 -67.78 -31.53 -183.56
CA SER A 268 -66.39 -31.39 -184.12
C SER A 268 -66.21 -31.21 -185.67
N ARG A 269 -65.13 -30.46 -186.06
CA ARG A 269 -64.52 -30.18 -187.42
C ARG A 269 -65.22 -29.14 -188.36
N THR A 270 -64.59 -28.08 -188.93
CA THR A 270 -63.35 -27.83 -189.74
C THR A 270 -63.46 -28.32 -191.21
N VAL A 271 -63.01 -27.64 -192.30
CA VAL A 271 -61.82 -26.76 -192.52
C VAL A 271 -61.86 -26.05 -193.92
N GLU A 272 -60.98 -25.05 -194.20
CA GLU A 272 -60.53 -24.49 -195.53
C GLU A 272 -61.56 -23.76 -196.47
N GLU A 273 -61.22 -22.82 -197.39
CA GLU A 273 -59.93 -22.27 -197.89
C GLU A 273 -60.08 -20.85 -198.52
N MET A 274 -58.98 -20.06 -198.55
CA MET A 274 -58.51 -19.05 -199.56
C MET A 274 -59.50 -18.04 -200.22
N THR A 275 -59.14 -16.78 -200.45
CA THR A 275 -57.82 -16.10 -200.57
C THR A 275 -57.76 -14.86 -199.61
N GLU A 276 -56.85 -13.86 -199.64
CA GLU A 276 -55.76 -13.49 -200.55
C GLU A 276 -54.60 -12.74 -199.83
N SER A 277 -54.07 -11.69 -200.46
CA SER A 277 -52.72 -11.15 -200.29
C SER A 277 -52.56 -9.79 -200.98
N GLU A 278 -52.37 -8.68 -200.24
CA GLU A 278 -51.44 -7.62 -200.68
C GLU A 278 -51.04 -6.61 -199.58
N ASN A 279 -51.93 -6.21 -198.66
CA ASN A 279 -51.63 -5.19 -197.63
C ASN A 279 -50.69 -5.63 -196.47
N ARG A 280 -49.94 -6.73 -196.61
CA ARG A 280 -49.14 -7.34 -195.53
C ARG A 280 -47.79 -6.66 -195.24
N ALA A 281 -47.39 -5.62 -195.98
CA ALA A 281 -46.02 -5.08 -195.92
C ALA A 281 -45.77 -3.94 -194.90
N ILE A 282 -46.79 -3.32 -194.31
CA ILE A 282 -46.61 -2.15 -193.41
C ILE A 282 -47.00 -2.45 -191.94
N GLN A 283 -48.04 -3.25 -191.68
CA GLN A 283 -48.46 -3.57 -190.31
C GLN A 283 -47.47 -4.44 -189.52
N GLN A 284 -46.63 -5.24 -190.19
CA GLN A 284 -45.74 -6.18 -189.51
C GLN A 284 -44.62 -5.50 -188.69
N ALA A 285 -44.19 -4.29 -189.07
CA ALA A 285 -43.19 -3.53 -188.32
C ALA A 285 -43.76 -2.87 -187.05
N GLU A 286 -45.04 -2.52 -187.05
CA GLU A 286 -45.69 -1.84 -185.91
C GLU A 286 -46.12 -2.84 -184.83
N VAL A 287 -46.61 -4.03 -185.23
CA VAL A 287 -46.92 -5.13 -184.29
C VAL A 287 -45.66 -5.61 -183.57
N LEU A 288 -44.51 -5.75 -184.26
CA LEU A 288 -43.26 -6.17 -183.63
C LEU A 288 -42.74 -5.13 -182.63
N ARG A 289 -42.78 -3.83 -182.96
CA ARG A 289 -42.42 -2.74 -182.04
C ARG A 289 -43.32 -2.73 -180.80
N ASN A 290 -44.63 -2.79 -180.97
CA ASN A 290 -45.57 -2.82 -179.85
C ASN A 290 -45.36 -4.06 -178.98
N SER A 291 -45.15 -5.25 -179.56
CA SER A 291 -44.87 -6.47 -178.80
C SER A 291 -43.55 -6.40 -178.01
N LEU A 292 -42.55 -5.65 -178.52
CA LEU A 292 -41.26 -5.46 -177.87
C LEU A 292 -41.32 -4.42 -176.75
N GLU A 293 -42.09 -3.33 -176.93
CA GLU A 293 -42.36 -2.36 -175.86
C GLU A 293 -43.25 -2.96 -174.77
N GLU A 294 -44.25 -3.77 -175.14
CA GLU A 294 -45.12 -4.49 -174.21
C GLU A 294 -44.34 -5.55 -173.41
N ASN A 295 -43.49 -6.37 -174.05
CA ASN A 295 -42.58 -7.27 -173.33
C ASN A 295 -41.57 -6.52 -172.44
N ASN A 296 -41.02 -5.38 -172.88
CA ASN A 296 -40.13 -4.59 -172.03
C ASN A 296 -40.87 -3.95 -170.84
N LEU A 297 -42.11 -3.52 -171.01
CA LEU A 297 -42.97 -3.04 -169.92
C LEU A 297 -43.33 -4.18 -168.98
N GLU A 298 -43.70 -5.35 -169.48
CA GLU A 298 -44.00 -6.53 -168.67
C GLU A 298 -42.78 -7.00 -167.87
N LEU A 299 -41.60 -7.09 -168.49
CA LEU A 299 -40.35 -7.41 -167.80
C LEU A 299 -39.99 -6.36 -166.73
N ARG A 300 -40.18 -5.06 -167.02
CA ARG A 300 -39.95 -3.98 -166.03
C ARG A 300 -40.96 -4.02 -164.89
N VAL A 301 -42.23 -4.31 -165.17
CA VAL A 301 -43.28 -4.46 -164.15
C VAL A 301 -43.05 -5.72 -163.32
N LYS A 302 -42.60 -6.81 -163.94
CA LYS A 302 -42.23 -8.06 -163.24
C LYS A 302 -41.02 -7.84 -162.34
N ALA A 303 -39.94 -7.24 -162.85
CA ALA A 303 -38.77 -6.87 -162.05
C ALA A 303 -39.12 -5.88 -160.93
N ALA A 304 -40.02 -4.92 -161.18
CA ALA A 304 -40.49 -3.99 -160.15
C ALA A 304 -41.34 -4.70 -159.07
N LYS A 305 -42.22 -5.63 -159.44
CA LYS A 305 -42.99 -6.46 -158.50
C LYS A 305 -42.09 -7.39 -157.70
N GLU A 306 -41.11 -8.03 -158.33
CA GLU A 306 -40.10 -8.87 -157.67
C GLU A 306 -39.25 -8.04 -156.69
N ALA A 307 -38.84 -6.84 -157.07
CA ALA A 307 -38.14 -5.90 -156.19
C ALA A 307 -39.04 -5.38 -155.05
N GLU A 308 -40.33 -5.11 -155.31
CA GLU A 308 -41.29 -4.70 -154.28
C GLU A 308 -41.53 -5.82 -153.27
N VAL A 309 -41.71 -7.07 -153.73
CA VAL A 309 -41.82 -8.25 -152.86
C VAL A 309 -40.54 -8.46 -152.05
N ALA A 310 -39.37 -8.33 -152.67
CA ALA A 310 -38.08 -8.41 -151.97
C ALA A 310 -37.92 -7.30 -150.91
N CYS A 311 -38.32 -6.07 -151.22
CA CYS A 311 -38.31 -4.96 -150.27
C CYS A 311 -39.32 -5.16 -149.13
N LYS A 312 -40.53 -5.63 -149.40
CA LYS A 312 -41.54 -5.96 -148.37
C LYS A 312 -41.07 -7.10 -147.46
N LEU A 313 -40.45 -8.14 -148.02
CA LEU A 313 -39.87 -9.24 -147.25
C LEU A 313 -38.72 -8.73 -146.35
N ARG A 314 -37.82 -7.90 -146.88
CA ARG A 314 -36.74 -7.28 -146.10
C ARG A 314 -37.27 -6.35 -145.01
N LEU A 315 -38.32 -5.56 -145.30
CA LEU A 315 -38.97 -4.70 -144.32
C LEU A 315 -39.59 -5.54 -143.20
N SER A 316 -40.40 -6.54 -143.53
CA SER A 316 -41.01 -7.46 -142.56
C SER A 316 -39.97 -8.22 -141.72
N THR A 317 -38.84 -8.62 -142.32
CA THR A 317 -37.73 -9.24 -141.60
C THR A 317 -37.04 -8.25 -140.64
N ALA A 318 -36.87 -6.99 -141.05
CA ALA A 318 -36.30 -5.95 -140.20
C ALA A 318 -37.26 -5.53 -139.07
N GLU A 319 -38.56 -5.44 -139.35
CA GLU A 319 -39.62 -5.18 -138.36
C GLU A 319 -39.67 -6.30 -137.30
N ALA A 320 -39.62 -7.57 -137.73
CA ALA A 320 -39.51 -8.72 -136.83
C ALA A 320 -38.23 -8.66 -135.97
N GLY A 321 -37.07 -8.36 -136.58
CA GLY A 321 -35.82 -8.17 -135.84
C GLY A 321 -35.86 -7.01 -134.83
N ILE A 322 -36.58 -5.91 -135.15
CA ILE A 322 -36.82 -4.80 -134.22
C ILE A 322 -37.75 -5.22 -133.08
N THR A 323 -38.79 -6.03 -133.33
CA THR A 323 -39.64 -6.54 -132.25
C THR A 323 -38.87 -7.51 -131.33
N ASP A 324 -38.02 -8.38 -131.88
CA ASP A 324 -37.20 -9.30 -131.09
C ASP A 324 -36.19 -8.54 -130.22
N LEU A 325 -35.51 -7.53 -130.77
CA LEU A 325 -34.58 -6.67 -130.02
C LEU A 325 -35.29 -5.86 -128.92
N ARG A 326 -36.54 -5.42 -129.14
CA ARG A 326 -37.34 -4.78 -128.09
C ARG A 326 -37.68 -5.75 -126.96
N VAL A 327 -38.14 -6.96 -127.29
CA VAL A 327 -38.42 -7.99 -126.27
C VAL A 327 -37.16 -8.37 -125.48
N GLN A 328 -35.99 -8.40 -126.13
CA GLN A 328 -34.70 -8.62 -125.45
C GLN A 328 -34.31 -7.42 -124.56
N LEU A 329 -34.53 -6.19 -125.01
CA LEU A 329 -34.30 -4.99 -124.19
C LEU A 329 -35.22 -5.01 -122.95
N ASP A 330 -36.53 -5.19 -123.14
CA ASP A 330 -37.54 -5.27 -122.07
C ASP A 330 -37.27 -6.44 -121.10
N ALA A 331 -36.61 -7.51 -121.55
CA ALA A 331 -36.10 -8.57 -120.67
C ALA A 331 -34.90 -8.09 -119.86
N SER A 332 -33.87 -7.54 -120.53
CA SER A 332 -32.66 -7.05 -119.85
C SER A 332 -32.92 -5.90 -118.87
N GLU A 333 -33.90 -5.02 -119.14
CA GLU A 333 -34.32 -3.96 -118.22
C GLU A 333 -34.98 -4.51 -116.96
N ARG A 334 -35.78 -5.59 -117.09
CA ARG A 334 -36.33 -6.32 -115.95
C ARG A 334 -35.23 -7.03 -115.15
N ASP A 335 -34.32 -7.73 -115.82
CA ASP A 335 -33.17 -8.38 -115.16
C ASP A 335 -32.32 -7.36 -114.38
N ILE A 336 -32.06 -6.18 -114.96
CA ILE A 336 -31.36 -5.08 -114.29
C ILE A 336 -32.15 -4.55 -113.08
N MET A 337 -33.48 -4.45 -113.17
CA MET A 337 -34.32 -4.03 -112.05
C MET A 337 -34.31 -5.06 -110.91
N GLU A 338 -34.44 -6.34 -111.23
CA GLU A 338 -34.36 -7.45 -110.27
C GLU A 338 -33.00 -7.52 -109.58
N LEU A 339 -31.90 -7.40 -110.34
CA LEU A 339 -30.54 -7.35 -109.79
C LEU A 339 -30.30 -6.12 -108.91
N ARG A 340 -30.84 -4.95 -109.28
CA ARG A 340 -30.74 -3.74 -108.45
C ARG A 340 -31.49 -3.89 -107.13
N GLU A 341 -32.66 -4.52 -107.14
CA GLU A 341 -33.41 -4.76 -105.92
C GLU A 341 -32.73 -5.82 -105.04
N ALA A 342 -32.19 -6.88 -105.64
CA ALA A 342 -31.39 -7.87 -104.93
C ALA A 342 -30.14 -7.26 -104.27
N ILE A 343 -29.46 -6.30 -104.93
CA ILE A 343 -28.34 -5.55 -104.35
C ILE A 343 -28.81 -4.75 -103.13
N LYS A 344 -29.89 -3.94 -103.24
CA LYS A 344 -30.41 -3.17 -102.09
C LYS A 344 -30.78 -4.06 -100.91
N ILE A 345 -31.40 -5.22 -101.16
CA ILE A 345 -31.74 -6.19 -100.12
C ILE A 345 -30.46 -6.68 -99.42
N LYS A 346 -29.39 -6.96 -100.17
CA LYS A 346 -28.11 -7.39 -99.61
C LYS A 346 -27.35 -6.28 -98.89
N ASP A 347 -27.45 -5.04 -99.36
CA ASP A 347 -26.90 -3.88 -98.67
C ASP A 347 -27.61 -3.67 -97.32
N ALA A 348 -28.95 -3.75 -97.29
CA ALA A 348 -29.74 -3.64 -96.07
C ALA A 348 -29.52 -4.81 -95.08
N GLU A 349 -29.34 -6.04 -95.58
CA GLU A 349 -28.87 -7.18 -94.75
C GLU A 349 -27.47 -6.89 -94.17
N GLY A 350 -26.56 -6.32 -94.97
CA GLY A 350 -25.22 -5.93 -94.54
C GLY A 350 -25.23 -4.88 -93.43
N GLU A 351 -26.02 -3.82 -93.57
CA GLU A 351 -26.23 -2.79 -92.55
C GLU A 351 -26.81 -3.40 -91.26
N ALA A 352 -27.78 -4.31 -91.37
CA ALA A 352 -28.34 -5.02 -90.22
C ALA A 352 -27.29 -5.88 -89.49
N TYR A 353 -26.44 -6.62 -90.22
CA TYR A 353 -25.34 -7.38 -89.63
C TYR A 353 -24.29 -6.50 -88.96
N ILE A 354 -23.96 -5.33 -89.54
CA ILE A 354 -23.05 -4.38 -88.90
C ILE A 354 -23.63 -3.90 -87.56
N SER A 355 -24.91 -3.52 -87.54
CA SER A 355 -25.59 -3.07 -86.31
C SER A 355 -25.68 -4.19 -85.24
N GLU A 356 -25.88 -5.44 -85.65
CA GLU A 356 -25.83 -6.60 -84.74
C GLU A 356 -24.41 -6.82 -84.18
N ILE A 357 -23.37 -6.72 -85.01
CA ILE A 357 -21.96 -6.83 -84.60
C ILE A 357 -21.58 -5.70 -83.63
N GLU A 358 -21.99 -4.45 -83.89
CA GLU A 358 -21.76 -3.32 -83.00
C GLU A 358 -22.46 -3.52 -81.65
N THR A 359 -23.71 -4.00 -81.66
CA THR A 359 -24.48 -4.30 -80.43
C THR A 359 -23.82 -5.40 -79.60
N ILE A 360 -23.35 -6.48 -80.25
CA ILE A 360 -22.61 -7.57 -79.58
C ILE A 360 -21.25 -7.08 -79.07
N GLY A 361 -20.57 -6.21 -79.83
CA GLY A 361 -19.31 -5.58 -79.45
C GLY A 361 -19.44 -4.78 -78.15
N GLN A 362 -20.41 -3.87 -78.09
CA GLN A 362 -20.68 -3.08 -76.88
C GLN A 362 -21.01 -3.97 -75.67
N ALA A 363 -21.88 -4.97 -75.84
CA ALA A 363 -22.22 -5.90 -74.76
C ALA A 363 -20.99 -6.70 -74.25
N TYR A 364 -20.04 -7.02 -75.14
CA TYR A 364 -18.80 -7.68 -74.78
C TYR A 364 -17.83 -6.72 -74.05
N GLU A 365 -17.70 -5.47 -74.48
CA GLU A 365 -16.88 -4.44 -73.80
C GLU A 365 -17.42 -4.10 -72.40
N ASP A 366 -18.74 -3.99 -72.26
CA ASP A 366 -19.41 -3.80 -70.96
C ASP A 366 -19.14 -4.97 -70.02
N MET A 367 -19.30 -6.21 -70.50
CA MET A 367 -19.00 -7.43 -69.76
C MET A 367 -17.50 -7.52 -69.40
N GLN A 368 -16.60 -7.14 -70.31
CA GLN A 368 -15.16 -7.12 -70.06
C GLN A 368 -14.80 -6.09 -68.97
N THR A 369 -15.43 -4.92 -68.98
CA THR A 369 -15.28 -3.87 -67.97
C THR A 369 -15.80 -4.34 -66.61
N GLN A 370 -16.97 -4.99 -66.57
CA GLN A 370 -17.52 -5.60 -65.35
C GLN A 370 -16.59 -6.68 -64.79
N ASN A 371 -16.03 -7.54 -65.65
CA ASN A 371 -15.07 -8.58 -65.24
C ASN A 371 -13.77 -7.97 -64.69
N GLN A 372 -13.25 -6.89 -65.28
CA GLN A 372 -12.09 -6.18 -64.72
C GLN A 372 -12.38 -5.61 -63.33
N HIS A 373 -13.55 -4.99 -63.13
CA HIS A 373 -13.97 -4.48 -61.82
C HIS A 373 -14.12 -5.62 -60.78
N LEU A 374 -14.68 -6.76 -61.17
CA LEU A 374 -14.77 -7.94 -60.29
C LEU A 374 -13.40 -8.49 -59.91
N LEU A 375 -12.43 -8.53 -60.84
CA LEU A 375 -11.05 -8.92 -60.56
C LEU A 375 -10.35 -7.95 -59.59
N GLN A 376 -10.55 -6.65 -59.75
CA GLN A 376 -10.04 -5.63 -58.81
C GLN A 376 -10.68 -5.76 -57.41
N LEU A 377 -11.97 -6.07 -57.33
CA LEU A 377 -12.66 -6.31 -56.07
C LEU A 377 -12.17 -7.58 -55.36
N VAL A 378 -11.88 -8.65 -56.11
CA VAL A 378 -11.26 -9.86 -55.56
C VAL A 378 -9.83 -9.58 -55.06
N ALA A 379 -9.02 -8.87 -55.85
CA ALA A 379 -7.64 -8.52 -55.46
C ALA A 379 -7.61 -7.66 -54.18
N SER A 380 -8.41 -6.59 -54.11
CA SER A 380 -8.48 -5.72 -52.92
C SER A 380 -9.02 -6.44 -51.67
N ARG A 381 -9.97 -7.37 -51.83
CA ARG A 381 -10.40 -8.27 -50.75
C ARG A 381 -9.27 -9.19 -50.30
N ASP A 382 -8.47 -9.72 -51.22
CA ASP A 382 -7.39 -10.63 -50.88
C ASP A 382 -6.21 -9.90 -50.22
N ASP A 383 -5.90 -8.66 -50.62
CA ASP A 383 -4.99 -7.76 -49.90
C ASP A 383 -5.47 -7.47 -48.46
N TYR A 384 -6.77 -7.21 -48.28
CA TYR A 384 -7.37 -7.05 -46.95
C TYR A 384 -7.28 -8.33 -46.11
N ASN A 385 -7.51 -9.50 -46.70
CA ASN A 385 -7.33 -10.79 -46.04
C ASN A 385 -5.87 -11.03 -45.62
N ILE A 386 -4.89 -10.70 -46.48
CA ILE A 386 -3.46 -10.78 -46.17
C ILE A 386 -3.13 -9.87 -44.98
N LYS A 387 -3.67 -8.65 -44.94
CA LYS A 387 -3.51 -7.71 -43.81
C LYS A 387 -4.10 -8.28 -42.51
N LEU A 388 -5.34 -8.78 -42.54
CA LEU A 388 -5.97 -9.42 -41.38
C LEU A 388 -5.18 -10.63 -40.85
N VAL A 389 -4.67 -11.49 -41.74
CA VAL A 389 -3.84 -12.64 -41.35
C VAL A 389 -2.52 -12.17 -40.75
N SER A 390 -1.86 -11.17 -41.34
CA SER A 390 -0.63 -10.55 -40.81
C SER A 390 -0.84 -10.00 -39.39
N ASP A 391 -1.91 -9.23 -39.18
CA ASP A 391 -2.21 -8.65 -37.87
C ASP A 391 -2.66 -9.71 -36.85
N SER A 392 -3.36 -10.77 -37.28
CA SER A 392 -3.66 -11.93 -36.43
C SER A 392 -2.40 -12.68 -35.99
N VAL A 393 -1.42 -12.85 -36.88
CA VAL A 393 -0.12 -13.47 -36.55
C VAL A 393 0.68 -12.61 -35.58
N LYS A 394 0.78 -11.29 -35.83
CA LYS A 394 1.42 -10.34 -34.89
C LYS A 394 0.76 -10.39 -33.52
N MET A 395 -0.58 -10.37 -33.46
CA MET A 395 -1.33 -10.43 -32.20
C MET A 395 -1.12 -11.74 -31.44
N LYS A 396 -1.03 -12.88 -32.14
CA LYS A 396 -0.68 -14.17 -31.53
C LYS A 396 0.75 -14.18 -30.99
N GLN A 397 1.70 -13.59 -31.71
CA GLN A 397 3.10 -13.48 -31.29
C GLN A 397 3.25 -12.59 -30.04
N THR A 398 2.65 -11.39 -30.03
CA THR A 398 2.68 -10.50 -28.87
C THR A 398 1.96 -11.10 -27.67
N HIS A 399 0.82 -11.76 -27.87
CA HIS A 399 0.14 -12.51 -26.82
C HIS A 399 1.02 -13.62 -26.22
N GLY A 400 1.73 -14.39 -27.06
CA GLY A 400 2.67 -15.41 -26.61
C GLY A 400 3.81 -14.85 -25.76
N SER A 401 4.41 -13.73 -26.19
CA SER A 401 5.44 -13.02 -25.42
C SER A 401 4.91 -12.55 -24.06
N LEU A 402 3.78 -11.85 -24.03
CA LEU A 402 3.14 -11.37 -22.80
C LEU A 402 2.74 -12.51 -21.86
N LEU A 403 2.30 -13.66 -22.38
CA LEU A 403 1.99 -14.84 -21.58
C LEU A 403 3.27 -15.40 -20.92
N SER A 404 4.39 -15.43 -21.64
CA SER A 404 5.68 -15.89 -21.09
C SER A 404 6.22 -14.93 -20.01
N GLU A 405 6.09 -13.62 -20.22
CA GLU A 405 6.46 -12.59 -19.25
C GLU A 405 5.59 -12.69 -17.98
N LYS A 406 4.27 -12.83 -18.14
CA LYS A 406 3.34 -13.08 -17.01
C LYS A 406 3.75 -14.32 -16.21
N GLN A 407 4.12 -15.42 -16.87
CA GLN A 407 4.58 -16.63 -16.19
C GLN A 407 5.92 -16.41 -15.44
N LEU A 408 6.84 -15.61 -15.99
CA LEU A 408 8.09 -15.24 -15.33
C LEU A 408 7.82 -14.39 -14.08
N LEU A 409 6.95 -13.37 -14.19
CA LEU A 409 6.55 -12.51 -13.07
C LEU A 409 5.85 -13.30 -11.95
N ILE A 410 4.99 -14.26 -12.30
CA ILE A 410 4.36 -15.16 -11.30
C ILE A 410 5.43 -15.98 -10.56
N LYS A 411 6.43 -16.53 -11.26
CA LYS A 411 7.54 -17.28 -10.62
C LYS A 411 8.38 -16.38 -9.71
N GLN A 412 8.71 -15.17 -10.14
CA GLN A 412 9.42 -14.18 -9.33
C GLN A 412 8.63 -13.81 -8.06
N LEU A 413 7.32 -13.59 -8.18
CA LEU A 413 6.44 -13.26 -7.06
C LEU A 413 6.33 -14.43 -6.07
N GLN A 414 6.24 -15.67 -6.56
CA GLN A 414 6.30 -16.89 -5.72
C GLN A 414 7.65 -17.01 -4.99
N GLN A 415 8.77 -16.74 -5.67
CA GLN A 415 10.10 -16.75 -5.06
C GLN A 415 10.22 -15.69 -3.95
N VAL A 416 9.77 -14.45 -4.21
CA VAL A 416 9.76 -13.37 -3.22
C VAL A 416 8.86 -13.73 -2.03
N SER A 417 7.64 -14.24 -2.27
CA SER A 417 6.73 -14.68 -1.21
C SER A 417 7.35 -15.79 -0.34
N THR A 418 8.05 -16.75 -0.96
CA THR A 418 8.75 -17.83 -0.25
C THR A 418 9.90 -17.29 0.62
N SER A 419 10.57 -16.21 0.19
CA SER A 419 11.62 -15.53 0.98
C SER A 419 11.07 -14.65 2.11
N ILE A 420 9.82 -14.18 2.02
CA ILE A 420 9.19 -13.31 3.02
C ILE A 420 8.77 -14.10 4.27
N GLU A 421 8.25 -15.33 4.14
CA GLU A 421 7.81 -16.13 5.29
C GLU A 421 8.90 -16.41 6.34
N PRO A 422 10.15 -16.79 6.01
CA PRO A 422 11.22 -16.91 7.00
C PRO A 422 11.64 -15.56 7.61
N CYS A 423 11.34 -14.43 6.99
CA CYS A 423 11.51 -13.11 7.62
C CYS A 423 10.36 -12.79 8.59
N LYS A 424 9.10 -13.09 8.24
CA LYS A 424 7.95 -12.96 9.14
C LYS A 424 8.11 -13.82 10.40
N SER A 425 8.57 -15.06 10.27
CA SER A 425 8.80 -15.96 11.43
C SER A 425 9.98 -15.50 12.30
N LYS A 426 11.00 -14.84 11.73
CA LYS A 426 12.06 -14.18 12.50
C LYS A 426 11.55 -12.95 13.26
N ILE A 427 10.69 -12.14 12.65
CA ILE A 427 10.11 -10.93 13.27
C ILE A 427 9.23 -11.32 14.45
N THR A 428 8.25 -12.20 14.25
CA THR A 428 7.35 -12.69 15.31
C THR A 428 8.10 -13.30 16.49
N ARG A 429 9.10 -14.17 16.23
CA ARG A 429 9.97 -14.70 17.29
C ARG A 429 10.77 -13.61 18.02
N GLY A 430 11.20 -12.57 17.32
CA GLY A 430 11.88 -11.42 17.91
C GLY A 430 10.96 -10.58 18.81
N GLU A 431 9.70 -10.37 18.38
CA GLU A 431 8.66 -9.70 19.17
C GLU A 431 8.33 -10.49 20.45
N GLU A 432 8.19 -11.81 20.35
CA GLU A 432 8.00 -12.70 21.51
C GLU A 432 9.17 -12.63 22.50
N GLN A 433 10.41 -12.70 21.99
CA GLN A 433 11.62 -12.61 22.82
C GLN A 433 11.76 -11.23 23.48
N MET A 434 11.43 -10.15 22.77
CA MET A 434 11.43 -8.79 23.33
C MET A 434 10.34 -8.63 24.41
N LYS A 435 9.13 -9.17 24.17
CA LYS A 435 8.02 -9.17 25.14
C LYS A 435 8.38 -9.94 26.41
N ALA A 436 9.04 -11.10 26.28
CA ALA A 436 9.55 -11.86 27.42
C ALA A 436 10.62 -11.09 28.21
N SER A 437 11.56 -10.45 27.51
CA SER A 437 12.62 -9.63 28.11
C SER A 437 12.05 -8.40 28.85
N MET A 438 11.04 -7.73 28.28
CA MET A 438 10.32 -6.64 28.94
C MET A 438 9.54 -7.12 30.18
N ALA A 439 8.89 -8.27 30.12
CA ALA A 439 8.19 -8.84 31.27
C ALA A 439 9.16 -9.14 32.44
N GLN A 440 10.33 -9.70 32.14
CA GLN A 440 11.39 -9.93 33.13
C GLN A 440 11.93 -8.60 33.71
N ALA A 441 12.21 -7.60 32.87
CA ALA A 441 12.67 -6.30 33.32
C ALA A 441 11.66 -5.60 34.24
N ASN A 442 10.36 -5.65 33.90
CA ASN A 442 9.27 -5.13 34.72
C ASN A 442 9.16 -5.84 36.07
N LYS A 443 9.34 -7.18 36.09
CA LYS A 443 9.35 -7.95 37.34
C LYS A 443 10.51 -7.51 38.24
N THR A 444 11.73 -7.44 37.72
CA THR A 444 12.91 -7.00 38.47
C THR A 444 12.81 -5.53 38.91
N LEU A 445 12.15 -4.67 38.15
CA LEU A 445 11.87 -3.29 38.57
C LEU A 445 10.88 -3.24 39.75
N SER A 446 9.85 -4.08 39.74
CA SER A 446 8.90 -4.24 40.86
C SER A 446 9.60 -4.77 42.12
N GLU A 447 10.42 -5.81 41.98
CA GLU A 447 11.24 -6.38 43.06
C GLU A 447 12.19 -5.31 43.66
N LYS A 448 12.89 -4.54 42.83
CA LYS A 448 13.74 -3.41 43.28
C LYS A 448 12.94 -2.32 43.99
N ARG A 449 11.73 -1.99 43.53
CA ARG A 449 10.86 -1.01 44.19
C ARG A 449 10.40 -1.50 45.58
N HIS A 450 10.08 -2.78 45.70
CA HIS A 450 9.76 -3.40 47.00
C HIS A 450 10.96 -3.36 47.96
N LEU A 451 12.17 -3.69 47.48
CA LEU A 451 13.39 -3.61 48.28
C LEU A 451 13.70 -2.17 48.73
N ALA A 452 13.53 -1.17 47.86
CA ALA A 452 13.72 0.23 48.21
C ALA A 452 12.76 0.71 49.32
N LEU A 453 11.47 0.37 49.22
CA LEU A 453 10.47 0.69 50.25
C LEU A 453 10.77 -0.04 51.58
N SER A 454 11.24 -1.29 51.51
CA SER A 454 11.67 -2.02 52.71
C SER A 454 12.91 -1.39 53.36
N LEU A 455 13.88 -0.93 52.56
CA LEU A 455 15.07 -0.25 53.04
C LEU A 455 14.71 1.07 53.72
N GLU A 456 13.87 1.89 53.08
CA GLU A 456 13.36 3.16 53.63
C GLU A 456 12.65 2.95 54.98
N LYS A 457 11.82 1.91 55.09
CA LYS A 457 11.20 1.50 56.36
C LYS A 457 12.24 1.16 57.43
N THR A 458 13.24 0.33 57.11
CA THR A 458 14.30 -0.03 58.07
C THR A 458 15.19 1.16 58.45
N MET A 459 15.41 2.13 57.55
CA MET A 459 16.14 3.37 57.85
C MET A 459 15.35 4.27 58.80
N LEU A 460 14.02 4.35 58.65
CA LEU A 460 13.16 5.08 59.57
C LEU A 460 13.13 4.42 60.96
N GLU A 461 13.02 3.09 61.01
CA GLU A 461 13.10 2.29 62.25
C GLU A 461 14.46 2.50 62.94
N LEU A 462 15.57 2.43 62.20
CA LEU A 462 16.91 2.71 62.71
C LEU A 462 17.03 4.14 63.24
N SER A 463 16.56 5.16 62.51
CA SER A 463 16.61 6.56 62.94
C SER A 463 15.79 6.79 64.23
N ASN A 464 14.70 6.05 64.43
CA ASN A 464 13.93 6.11 65.66
C ASN A 464 14.65 5.40 66.81
N ALA A 465 15.21 4.22 66.58
CA ALA A 465 16.05 3.53 67.56
C ALA A 465 17.28 4.35 67.98
N GLU A 466 17.92 5.07 67.06
CA GLU A 466 19.02 6.00 67.36
C GLU A 466 18.58 7.16 68.26
N LYS A 467 17.38 7.71 68.07
CA LYS A 467 16.81 8.77 68.93
C LYS A 467 16.51 8.22 70.33
N GLU A 468 15.91 7.03 70.43
CA GLU A 468 15.66 6.35 71.71
C GLU A 468 16.96 6.04 72.44
N LEU A 469 17.96 5.51 71.74
CA LEU A 469 19.28 5.20 72.30
C LEU A 469 20.00 6.48 72.76
N LYS A 470 19.86 7.60 72.03
CA LYS A 470 20.37 8.91 72.47
C LYS A 470 19.66 9.40 73.73
N TRP A 471 18.32 9.27 73.80
CA TRP A 471 17.54 9.62 74.99
C TRP A 471 17.93 8.77 76.21
N LEU A 472 18.06 7.45 76.02
CA LEU A 472 18.52 6.51 77.05
C LEU A 472 19.93 6.87 77.55
N ARG A 473 20.88 7.23 76.68
CA ARG A 473 22.21 7.72 77.11
C ARG A 473 22.12 8.99 77.94
N SER A 474 21.26 9.94 77.57
CA SER A 474 21.04 11.15 78.35
C SER A 474 20.43 10.84 79.73
N PHE A 475 19.45 9.94 79.78
CA PHE A 475 18.79 9.50 81.02
C PHE A 475 19.75 8.74 81.96
N VAL A 476 20.54 7.81 81.42
CA VAL A 476 21.61 7.13 82.17
C VAL A 476 22.65 8.15 82.64
N GLY A 477 23.02 9.14 81.81
CA GLY A 477 23.95 10.20 82.16
C GLY A 477 23.46 11.13 83.29
N SER A 478 22.15 11.40 83.40
CA SER A 478 21.59 12.09 84.58
C SER A 478 21.54 11.18 85.79
N SER A 479 21.04 9.95 85.64
CA SER A 479 20.94 8.99 86.75
C SER A 479 22.32 8.63 87.36
N GLN A 480 23.37 8.58 86.54
CA GLN A 480 24.76 8.42 86.96
C GLN A 480 25.24 9.60 87.83
N LYS A 481 24.92 10.85 87.44
CA LYS A 481 25.24 12.04 88.24
C LYS A 481 24.47 12.06 89.56
N ASP A 482 23.19 11.69 89.53
CA ASP A 482 22.36 11.58 90.73
C ASP A 482 22.91 10.48 91.66
N TYR A 483 23.40 9.37 91.11
CA TYR A 483 24.07 8.31 91.86
C TYR A 483 25.39 8.80 92.48
N GLU A 484 26.25 9.48 91.72
CA GLU A 484 27.50 10.07 92.21
C GLU A 484 27.26 11.12 93.31
N GLN A 485 26.22 11.94 93.18
CA GLN A 485 25.82 12.92 94.18
C GLN A 485 25.30 12.23 95.46
N ASN A 486 24.49 11.18 95.32
CA ASN A 486 24.05 10.36 96.45
C ASN A 486 25.24 9.63 97.11
N GLN A 487 26.21 9.15 96.35
CA GLN A 487 27.41 8.49 96.87
C GLN A 487 28.29 9.46 97.68
N LYS A 488 28.43 10.71 97.23
CA LYS A 488 29.07 11.79 98.01
C LYS A 488 28.32 12.05 99.31
N ARG A 489 27.00 12.26 99.23
CA ARG A 489 26.13 12.47 100.40
C ARG A 489 26.17 11.31 101.40
N VAL A 490 26.23 10.06 100.94
CA VAL A 490 26.43 8.87 101.79
C VAL A 490 27.81 8.86 102.44
N SER A 491 28.83 9.40 101.77
CA SER A 491 30.18 9.52 102.33
C SER A 491 30.28 10.64 103.37
N GLU A 492 29.63 11.78 103.12
CA GLU A 492 29.45 12.89 104.07
C GLU A 492 28.71 12.39 105.32
N LEU A 493 27.55 11.75 105.17
CA LEU A 493 26.78 11.17 106.28
C LEU A 493 27.55 10.09 107.06
N ARG A 494 28.49 9.37 106.42
CA ARG A 494 29.39 8.42 107.12
C ARG A 494 30.44 9.13 107.96
N LEU A 495 30.98 10.25 107.49
CA LEU A 495 31.92 11.08 108.25
C LEU A 495 31.20 11.75 109.44
N GLU A 496 30.01 12.29 109.21
CA GLU A 496 29.14 12.83 110.28
C GLU A 496 28.81 11.75 111.32
N LEU A 497 28.42 10.54 110.89
CA LEU A 497 28.15 9.42 111.80
C LEU A 497 29.39 8.99 112.61
N GLU A 498 30.58 9.00 112.01
CA GLU A 498 31.82 8.66 112.72
C GLU A 498 32.26 9.77 113.68
N GLN A 499 32.02 11.04 113.32
CA GLN A 499 32.21 12.18 114.22
C GLN A 499 31.27 12.10 115.43
N GLU A 500 29.97 11.86 115.22
CA GLU A 500 28.98 11.61 116.28
C GLU A 500 29.33 10.39 117.14
N ARG A 501 29.97 9.35 116.57
CA ARG A 501 30.47 8.20 117.36
C ARG A 501 31.67 8.58 118.23
N ILE A 502 32.58 9.40 117.72
CA ILE A 502 33.72 9.92 118.48
C ILE A 502 33.22 10.83 119.60
N ASP A 503 32.27 11.72 119.32
CA ASP A 503 31.74 12.66 120.32
C ASP A 503 30.84 11.97 121.34
N ARG A 504 30.04 10.96 120.94
CA ARG A 504 29.38 10.03 121.88
C ARG A 504 30.40 9.29 122.75
N LYS A 505 31.54 8.85 122.19
CA LYS A 505 32.57 8.14 122.97
C LYS A 505 33.24 9.06 123.99
N LYS A 506 33.52 10.33 123.64
CA LYS A 506 33.98 11.34 124.60
C LYS A 506 32.95 11.57 125.69
N LEU A 507 31.68 11.75 125.33
CA LEU A 507 30.59 11.90 126.30
C LEU A 507 30.43 10.65 127.19
N GLU A 508 30.62 9.44 126.67
CA GLU A 508 30.63 8.19 127.45
C GLU A 508 31.85 8.11 128.39
N GLU A 509 33.01 8.60 127.96
CA GLU A 509 34.22 8.73 128.78
C GLU A 509 34.05 9.79 129.89
N GLU A 510 33.52 10.97 129.58
CA GLU A 510 33.16 12.03 130.55
C GLU A 510 32.12 11.54 131.57
N LEU A 511 31.11 10.78 131.11
CA LEU A 511 30.06 10.24 131.98
C LEU A 511 30.60 9.12 132.88
N GLU A 512 31.56 8.32 132.42
CA GLU A 512 32.22 7.30 133.25
C GLU A 512 33.23 7.94 134.22
N GLU A 513 33.92 9.02 133.85
CA GLU A 513 34.75 9.84 134.75
C GLU A 513 33.89 10.43 135.88
N VAL A 514 32.78 11.09 135.55
CA VAL A 514 31.80 11.60 136.54
C VAL A 514 31.18 10.47 137.39
N ARG A 515 30.98 9.26 136.84
CA ARG A 515 30.54 8.10 137.62
C ARG A 515 31.62 7.58 138.57
N SER A 516 32.88 7.62 138.17
CA SER A 516 34.00 7.23 139.03
C SER A 516 34.16 8.24 140.17
N GLU A 517 34.08 9.55 139.89
CA GLU A 517 34.00 10.60 140.92
C GLU A 517 32.81 10.39 141.86
N LEU A 518 31.63 10.07 141.32
CA LEU A 518 30.43 9.81 142.13
C LEU A 518 30.57 8.54 142.98
N ALA A 519 31.20 7.48 142.47
CA ALA A 519 31.41 6.21 143.17
C ALA A 519 32.45 6.33 144.29
N GLU A 520 33.52 7.12 144.09
CA GLU A 520 34.47 7.46 145.15
C GLU A 520 33.82 8.31 146.24
N LEU A 521 32.88 9.20 145.87
CA LEU A 521 32.12 10.02 146.83
C LEU A 521 30.97 9.28 147.54
N SER A 522 30.51 8.11 147.06
CA SER A 522 29.31 7.44 147.61
C SER A 522 29.57 6.39 148.69
N LEU A 523 30.81 6.17 149.13
CA LEU A 523 31.12 5.14 150.15
C LEU A 523 31.59 5.68 151.52
N GLU A 524 31.86 6.99 151.66
CA GLU A 524 32.46 7.54 152.90
C GLU A 524 31.62 8.56 153.69
N ASN A 525 30.41 8.98 153.24
CA ASN A 525 29.75 10.16 153.86
C ASN A 525 28.26 10.05 154.29
N GLU A 526 27.62 8.88 154.23
CA GLU A 526 26.21 8.75 154.66
C GLU A 526 26.02 8.47 156.18
N GLU A 527 26.94 7.77 156.85
CA GLU A 527 26.81 7.49 158.30
C GLU A 527 27.28 8.65 159.20
N ALA A 528 28.12 9.56 158.70
CA ALA A 528 28.68 10.66 159.50
C ALA A 528 27.71 11.85 159.68
N THR A 529 26.71 11.98 158.80
CA THR A 529 25.79 13.12 158.76
C THR A 529 24.57 12.95 159.66
N MET A 530 23.99 11.74 159.76
CA MET A 530 22.81 11.49 160.61
C MET A 530 23.08 11.65 162.12
N LYS A 531 24.24 11.22 162.63
CA LYS A 531 24.53 11.31 164.08
C LYS A 531 24.64 12.74 164.62
N LYS A 532 25.13 13.69 163.82
CA LYS A 532 25.27 15.10 164.24
C LYS A 532 23.92 15.81 164.44
N LEU A 533 22.93 15.47 163.61
CA LEU A 533 21.58 16.06 163.68
C LEU A 533 20.80 15.67 164.94
N GLU A 534 21.09 14.53 165.58
CA GLU A 534 20.43 14.14 166.83
C GLU A 534 21.02 14.82 168.08
N GLU A 535 22.31 15.17 168.07
CA GLU A 535 22.97 15.84 169.21
C GLU A 535 22.60 17.32 169.32
N GLU A 536 22.55 18.07 168.21
CA GLU A 536 22.21 19.50 168.21
C GLU A 536 20.77 19.77 168.75
N VAL A 537 19.81 18.89 168.43
CA VAL A 537 18.42 18.99 168.94
C VAL A 537 18.34 18.80 170.46
N LYS A 538 19.30 18.08 171.06
CA LYS A 538 19.36 17.80 172.49
C LYS A 538 19.88 19.01 173.28
N GLU A 539 20.86 19.72 172.75
CA GLU A 539 21.44 20.92 173.38
C GLU A 539 20.45 22.10 173.43
N CYS A 540 19.72 22.35 172.34
CA CYS A 540 18.71 23.43 172.30
C CYS A 540 17.63 23.30 173.40
N LYS A 541 17.27 22.08 173.81
CA LYS A 541 16.29 21.85 174.90
C LYS A 541 16.85 22.07 176.31
N ALA A 542 18.17 22.12 176.49
CA ALA A 542 18.79 22.32 177.81
C ALA A 542 18.79 23.80 178.24
N VAL A 543 19.03 24.72 177.29
CA VAL A 543 19.21 26.17 177.55
C VAL A 543 17.97 26.84 178.16
N LEU A 544 16.77 26.33 177.85
CA LEU A 544 15.49 26.92 178.28
C LEU A 544 15.11 26.64 179.74
N LYS A 545 15.82 25.74 180.43
CA LYS A 545 15.50 25.35 181.82
C LYS A 545 16.17 26.26 182.87
N CYS A 546 15.52 26.41 184.02
CA CYS A 546 15.97 27.23 185.15
C CYS A 546 17.24 26.64 185.80
N GLY A 547 18.33 27.41 185.86
CA GLY A 547 19.62 26.97 186.41
C GLY A 547 19.68 26.72 187.93
N VAL A 548 18.54 26.74 188.63
CA VAL A 548 18.43 26.39 190.06
C VAL A 548 17.77 25.03 190.27
N CYS A 549 16.89 24.60 189.37
CA CYS A 549 16.21 23.30 189.47
C CYS A 549 16.40 22.38 188.25
N PHE A 550 16.98 22.89 187.15
CA PHE A 550 17.24 22.19 185.88
C PHE A 550 16.01 21.51 185.23
N ASP A 551 14.82 21.94 185.63
CA ASP A 551 13.55 21.30 185.31
C ASP A 551 12.54 22.29 184.73
N ARG A 552 12.06 23.23 185.57
CA ARG A 552 11.09 24.27 185.17
C ARG A 552 11.69 25.30 184.21
N PRO A 553 10.90 25.87 183.27
CA PRO A 553 11.36 26.94 182.40
C PRO A 553 11.70 28.22 183.19
N LYS A 554 12.38 29.15 182.52
CA LYS A 554 12.68 30.48 183.07
C LYS A 554 11.44 31.38 182.90
N GLU A 555 10.96 31.96 183.99
CA GLU A 555 9.67 32.69 184.10
C GLU A 555 9.79 34.06 184.78
N VAL A 556 10.86 34.28 185.56
CA VAL A 556 11.11 35.53 186.29
C VAL A 556 12.54 36.00 186.07
N VAL A 557 12.71 37.32 186.02
CA VAL A 557 14.01 37.99 185.96
C VAL A 557 14.25 38.80 187.23
N ILE A 558 15.48 38.77 187.74
CA ILE A 558 15.94 39.68 188.79
C ILE A 558 16.48 40.94 188.11
N THR A 559 15.73 42.04 188.14
CA THR A 559 16.00 43.28 187.38
C THR A 559 17.33 43.96 187.73
N LYS A 560 17.89 43.67 188.91
CA LYS A 560 19.22 44.13 189.36
C LYS A 560 20.39 43.52 188.58
N CYS A 561 20.20 42.36 187.96
CA CYS A 561 21.28 41.57 187.33
C CYS A 561 20.86 40.81 186.06
N PHE A 562 19.61 40.95 185.62
CA PHE A 562 19.01 40.34 184.43
C PHE A 562 19.09 38.81 184.31
N HIS A 563 19.48 38.09 185.37
CA HIS A 563 19.43 36.63 185.40
C HIS A 563 17.99 36.12 185.53
N LEU A 564 17.65 35.10 184.71
CA LEU A 564 16.31 34.50 184.65
C LEU A 564 16.26 33.10 185.29
N PHE A 565 15.18 32.86 186.02
CA PHE A 565 14.91 31.64 186.79
C PHE A 565 13.40 31.32 186.77
N CYS A 566 12.94 30.20 187.33
CA CYS A 566 11.52 29.97 187.55
C CYS A 566 11.02 30.73 188.79
N SER A 567 9.74 31.13 188.78
CA SER A 567 9.11 31.92 189.85
C SER A 567 9.30 31.29 191.24
N THR A 568 9.02 29.99 191.33
CA THR A 568 9.12 29.19 192.57
C THR A 568 10.50 29.20 193.22
N CYS A 569 11.59 29.19 192.44
CA CYS A 569 12.95 29.18 193.00
C CYS A 569 13.34 30.54 193.60
N ILE A 570 12.87 31.64 193.03
CA ILE A 570 13.18 32.99 193.51
C ILE A 570 12.28 33.38 194.69
N GLN A 571 11.00 33.03 194.65
CA GLN A 571 10.06 33.30 195.74
C GLN A 571 10.48 32.59 197.04
N ARG A 572 10.93 31.33 196.97
CA ARG A 572 11.49 30.59 198.13
C ARG A 572 12.73 31.27 198.73
N ASN A 573 13.63 31.84 197.92
CA ASN A 573 14.80 32.56 198.42
C ASN A 573 14.42 33.87 199.14
N LEU A 574 13.39 34.57 198.65
CA LEU A 574 12.86 35.78 199.28
C LEU A 574 12.22 35.49 200.63
N GLU A 575 11.44 34.40 200.75
CA GLU A 575 10.84 33.92 202.00
C GLU A 575 11.89 33.57 203.06
N LEU A 576 12.95 32.85 202.66
CA LEU A 576 14.09 32.51 203.53
C LEU A 576 14.97 33.73 203.88
N ARG A 577 14.67 34.92 203.36
CA ARG A 577 15.48 36.15 203.48
C ARG A 577 16.89 36.04 202.86
N HIS A 578 17.15 35.04 202.03
CA HIS A 578 18.36 34.91 201.22
C HIS A 578 18.29 35.89 200.02
N ARG A 579 18.37 37.18 200.33
CA ARG A 579 18.27 38.33 199.41
C ARG A 579 19.52 38.51 198.54
N LYS A 580 19.96 37.45 197.85
CA LYS A 580 21.10 37.42 196.92
C LYS A 580 20.77 36.52 195.72
N CYS A 581 21.02 37.00 194.50
CA CYS A 581 20.73 36.28 193.27
C CYS A 581 21.47 34.92 193.20
N PRO A 582 20.81 33.80 192.84
CA PRO A 582 21.47 32.50 192.73
C PRO A 582 22.62 32.43 191.71
N GLY A 583 22.52 33.21 190.62
CA GLY A 583 23.51 33.17 189.53
C GLY A 583 24.77 34.00 189.78
N CYS A 584 24.66 35.12 190.51
CA CYS A 584 25.74 36.11 190.63
C CYS A 584 25.90 36.74 192.02
N GLY A 585 25.12 36.33 193.02
CA GLY A 585 25.20 36.84 194.40
C GLY A 585 24.71 38.27 194.61
N THR A 586 24.36 39.02 193.55
CA THR A 586 23.87 40.40 193.63
C THR A 586 22.65 40.51 194.54
N PRO A 587 22.64 41.42 195.53
CA PRO A 587 21.53 41.55 196.45
C PRO A 587 20.26 42.09 195.77
N PHE A 588 19.11 41.48 196.09
CA PHE A 588 17.81 41.81 195.49
C PHE A 588 16.67 41.66 196.51
N GLY A 589 15.63 42.49 196.38
CA GLY A 589 14.40 42.43 197.17
C GLY A 589 13.18 42.02 196.33
N GLN A 590 12.00 41.98 196.97
CA GLN A 590 10.73 41.63 196.31
C GLN A 590 10.45 42.52 195.08
N ASN A 591 10.73 43.82 195.20
CA ASN A 591 10.51 44.82 194.14
C ASN A 591 11.46 44.65 192.93
N ASP A 592 12.53 43.86 193.07
CA ASP A 592 13.54 43.62 192.04
C ASP A 592 13.25 42.34 191.22
N VAL A 593 12.10 41.69 191.43
CA VAL A 593 11.68 40.51 190.66
C VAL A 593 10.50 40.87 189.76
N ARG A 594 10.59 40.51 188.47
CA ARG A 594 9.48 40.66 187.51
C ARG A 594 9.30 39.39 186.69
N GLU A 595 8.07 39.10 186.31
CA GLU A 595 7.75 38.00 185.40
C GLU A 595 8.15 38.32 183.95
N VAL A 596 8.57 37.30 183.23
CA VAL A 596 9.00 37.33 181.82
C VAL A 596 8.48 36.07 181.14
N LYS A 597 7.81 36.21 180.00
CA LYS A 597 7.50 35.09 179.10
C LYS A 597 8.60 34.99 178.05
N ILE A 598 9.05 33.76 177.79
CA ILE A 598 10.10 33.38 176.83
C ILE A 598 9.47 32.45 175.80
#